data_AF-A0A3S2IAE4-F1
#
_entry.id   AF-A0A3S2IAE4-F1
#
_cell.length_a   1.000
_cell.length_b   1.000
_cell.length_c   1.000
_cell.angle_alpha   90.00
_cell.angle_beta   90.00
_cell.angle_gamma   90.00
#
_symmetry.space_group_name_H-M   'P 1'
#
loop_
_entity.id
_entity.type
_entity.pdbx_description
1 polymer ?
#
loop_
_entity_poly.entity_id
_entity_poly.type
_entity_poly.pdbx_seq_one_letter_code
_entity_poly.pdbx_strand_id
1 'polypeptide(L)'
;MKSILKPLLMVAAMAMGMTAAGTLPALALVELNVNKGNVEPLPIAITDFQGGDALGAQISQIVTADLKRSGLFAPIDKSAFIEKITNPDAAPRFDDWKVINAQALVTGSVSKEADGRIRAQYRLWDTFAGQQMAGEQFFANDANQRRVAHIIADAIYERLTGEKGYFDTRVVFIDESGAKNARKKRLAIMDQDGANVR
;
A
#
# COMPACT_ATOMS: atom_id res chain seq x y z
N MET A 1 -27.52 86.11 11.97
CA MET A 1 -27.07 84.89 11.25
C MET A 1 -25.85 84.22 11.92
N LYS A 2 -25.83 84.03 13.25
CA LYS A 2 -24.69 83.42 13.98
C LYS A 2 -25.06 82.15 14.79
N SER A 3 -26.30 81.66 14.70
CA SER A 3 -26.77 80.49 15.48
C SER A 3 -26.79 79.15 14.72
N ILE A 4 -26.50 79.14 13.40
CA ILE A 4 -26.65 77.95 12.54
C ILE A 4 -25.29 77.24 12.31
N LEU A 5 -24.17 77.86 12.68
CA LEU A 5 -22.83 77.33 12.40
C LEU A 5 -22.43 76.18 13.36
N LYS A 6 -22.92 76.21 14.61
CA LYS A 6 -22.62 75.20 15.64
C LYS A 6 -23.20 73.81 15.35
N PRO A 7 -24.49 73.64 14.93
CA PRO A 7 -25.01 72.31 14.61
C PRO A 7 -24.36 71.72 13.35
N LEU A 8 -23.97 72.56 12.38
CA LEU A 8 -23.31 72.10 11.16
C LEU A 8 -21.90 71.54 11.44
N LEU A 9 -21.14 72.17 12.34
CA LEU A 9 -19.84 71.69 12.79
C LEU A 9 -19.95 70.38 13.59
N MET A 10 -21.02 70.21 14.36
CA MET A 10 -21.24 68.99 15.16
C MET A 10 -21.62 67.78 14.29
N VAL A 11 -22.42 67.99 13.23
CA VAL A 11 -22.74 66.95 12.24
C VAL A 11 -21.51 66.56 11.41
N ALA A 12 -20.67 67.52 11.02
CA ALA A 12 -19.43 67.25 10.31
C ALA A 12 -18.43 66.43 11.16
N ALA A 13 -18.33 66.71 12.46
CA ALA A 13 -17.50 65.94 13.38
C ALA A 13 -18.01 64.50 13.58
N MET A 14 -19.33 64.30 13.58
CA MET A 14 -19.95 62.98 13.71
C MET A 14 -19.81 62.14 12.42
N ALA A 15 -19.85 62.79 11.25
CA ALA A 15 -19.61 62.16 9.96
C ALA A 15 -18.14 61.74 9.76
N MET A 16 -17.17 62.52 10.25
CA MET A 16 -15.74 62.14 10.22
C MET A 16 -15.40 61.02 11.20
N GLY A 17 -16.13 60.90 12.32
CA GLY A 17 -15.95 59.81 13.28
C GLY A 17 -16.35 58.43 12.73
N MET A 18 -17.34 58.36 11.84
CA MET A 18 -17.80 57.09 11.25
C MET A 18 -16.92 56.59 10.11
N THR A 19 -16.16 57.45 9.43
CA THR A 19 -15.23 57.04 8.36
C THR A 19 -13.93 56.42 8.87
N ALA A 20 -13.67 56.47 10.19
CA ALA A 20 -12.49 55.88 10.82
C ALA A 20 -12.75 54.47 11.43
N ALA A 21 -13.92 53.87 11.17
CA ALA A 21 -14.14 52.45 11.48
C ALA A 21 -13.25 51.61 10.56
N GLY A 22 -12.10 51.19 11.10
CA GLY A 22 -10.99 50.60 10.37
C GLY A 22 -11.40 49.45 9.44
N THR A 23 -10.92 49.53 8.21
CA THR A 23 -10.79 48.39 7.31
C THR A 23 -9.76 47.43 7.91
N LEU A 24 -10.20 46.53 8.79
CA LEU A 24 -9.35 45.44 9.24
C LEU A 24 -8.99 44.61 8.00
N PRO A 25 -7.71 44.24 7.81
CA PRO A 25 -7.34 43.37 6.72
C PRO A 25 -8.07 42.05 6.93
N ALA A 26 -8.91 41.67 5.97
CA ALA A 26 -9.45 40.32 5.92
C ALA A 26 -8.28 39.39 5.57
N LEU A 27 -7.69 38.77 6.60
CA LEU A 27 -6.71 37.72 6.42
C LEU A 27 -7.44 36.51 5.81
N ALA A 28 -7.46 36.45 4.48
CA ALA A 28 -7.83 35.23 3.76
C ALA A 28 -6.73 34.19 4.01
N LEU A 29 -6.80 33.54 5.17
CA LEU A 29 -5.93 32.44 5.52
C LEU A 29 -6.29 31.28 4.58
N VAL A 30 -5.44 31.02 3.59
CA VAL A 30 -5.56 29.83 2.75
C VAL A 30 -5.18 28.64 3.62
N GLU A 31 -6.17 27.96 4.19
CA GLU A 31 -5.97 26.67 4.84
C GLU A 31 -5.73 25.61 3.76
N LEU A 32 -4.47 25.30 3.51
CA LEU A 32 -4.09 24.11 2.75
C LEU A 32 -4.37 22.87 3.62
N ASN A 33 -5.59 22.39 3.49
CA ASN A 33 -6.04 21.15 4.10
C ASN A 33 -5.50 19.97 3.26
N VAL A 34 -4.33 19.44 3.65
CA VAL A 34 -3.73 18.23 3.06
C VAL A 34 -4.32 16.99 3.76
N ASN A 35 -5.63 16.78 3.64
CA ASN A 35 -6.30 15.60 4.25
C ASN A 35 -6.19 14.32 3.41
N LYS A 36 -5.56 14.37 2.23
CA LYS A 36 -5.37 13.22 1.35
C LYS A 36 -4.01 13.28 0.67
N GLY A 37 -3.10 12.39 1.05
CA GLY A 37 -2.00 12.03 0.17
C GLY A 37 -2.60 11.32 -1.05
N ASN A 38 -2.56 11.96 -2.22
CA ASN A 38 -2.83 11.25 -3.47
C ASN A 38 -1.60 10.43 -3.80
N VAL A 39 -1.41 9.31 -3.09
CA VAL A 39 -0.36 8.36 -3.41
C VAL A 39 -0.83 7.59 -4.63
N GLU A 40 -0.23 7.87 -5.77
CA GLU A 40 -0.43 7.07 -6.98
C GLU A 40 0.23 5.71 -6.75
N PRO A 41 -0.54 4.60 -6.72
CA PRO A 41 0.04 3.29 -6.42
C PRO A 41 0.99 2.86 -7.54
N LEU A 42 2.15 2.31 -7.17
CA LEU A 42 3.16 1.85 -8.12
C LEU A 42 2.63 0.64 -8.91
N PRO A 43 2.53 0.71 -10.25
CA PRO A 43 2.12 -0.42 -11.06
C PRO A 43 3.18 -1.53 -11.02
N ILE A 44 2.78 -2.71 -10.57
CA ILE A 44 3.68 -3.86 -10.39
C ILE A 44 3.12 -5.09 -11.09
N ALA A 45 3.94 -5.78 -11.89
CA ALA A 45 3.58 -7.06 -12.45
C ALA A 45 4.08 -8.19 -11.53
N ILE A 46 3.19 -9.11 -11.14
CA ILE A 46 3.54 -10.26 -10.31
C ILE A 46 3.14 -11.51 -11.07
N THR A 47 4.13 -12.25 -11.55
CA THR A 47 3.89 -13.51 -12.27
C THR A 47 3.54 -14.64 -11.32
N ASP A 48 2.85 -15.66 -11.83
CA ASP A 48 2.71 -16.91 -11.10
C ASP A 48 4.08 -17.52 -10.86
N PHE A 49 4.40 -17.83 -9.61
CA PHE A 49 5.67 -18.47 -9.31
C PHE A 49 5.64 -19.88 -9.91
N GLN A 50 6.73 -20.25 -10.56
CA GLN A 50 6.83 -21.53 -11.26
C GLN A 50 7.16 -22.68 -10.31
N GLY A 51 6.65 -23.87 -10.62
CA GLY A 51 6.94 -25.07 -9.84
C GLY A 51 6.01 -25.27 -8.64
N GLY A 52 5.90 -26.53 -8.21
CA GLY A 52 5.00 -26.92 -7.12
C GLY A 52 3.51 -26.83 -7.49
N ASP A 53 3.15 -26.97 -8.77
CA ASP A 53 1.81 -26.90 -9.36
C ASP A 53 0.94 -25.75 -8.84
N ALA A 54 0.15 -26.00 -7.80
CA ALA A 54 -0.75 -25.00 -7.20
C ALA A 54 -0.03 -24.07 -6.22
N LEU A 55 1.08 -24.50 -5.63
CA LEU A 55 1.74 -23.79 -4.55
C LEU A 55 2.36 -22.47 -5.02
N GLY A 56 3.02 -22.46 -6.18
CA GLY A 56 3.60 -21.24 -6.75
C GLY A 56 2.52 -20.18 -7.06
N ALA A 57 1.39 -20.60 -7.63
CA ALA A 57 0.24 -19.73 -7.86
C ALA A 57 -0.33 -19.19 -6.53
N GLN A 58 -0.47 -20.04 -5.50
CA GLN A 58 -0.94 -19.60 -4.18
C GLN A 58 0.00 -18.57 -3.52
N ILE A 59 1.31 -18.81 -3.56
CA ILE A 59 2.30 -17.88 -3.00
C ILE A 59 2.25 -16.53 -3.72
N SER A 60 2.29 -16.53 -5.05
CA SER A 60 2.22 -15.29 -5.83
C SER A 60 0.90 -14.55 -5.64
N GLN A 61 -0.22 -15.26 -5.44
CA GLN A 61 -1.51 -14.66 -5.12
C GLN A 61 -1.53 -13.97 -3.75
N ILE A 62 -0.90 -14.57 -2.74
CA ILE A 62 -0.78 -13.95 -1.41
C ILE A 62 0.10 -12.71 -1.50
N VAL A 63 1.27 -12.80 -2.16
CA VAL A 63 2.15 -11.64 -2.39
C VAL A 63 1.40 -10.51 -3.09
N THR A 64 0.62 -10.85 -4.12
CA THR A 64 -0.23 -9.88 -4.84
C THR A 64 -1.26 -9.24 -3.91
N ALA A 65 -1.93 -10.02 -3.08
CA ALA A 65 -2.93 -9.52 -2.15
C ALA A 65 -2.34 -8.62 -1.07
N ASP A 66 -1.18 -8.98 -0.51
CA ASP A 66 -0.45 -8.18 0.48
C ASP A 66 -0.07 -6.81 -0.07
N LEU A 67 0.64 -6.80 -1.21
CA LEU A 67 1.08 -5.55 -1.84
C LEU A 67 -0.11 -4.68 -2.27
N LYS A 68 -1.21 -5.29 -2.76
CA LYS A 68 -2.43 -4.55 -3.07
C LYS A 68 -3.09 -3.93 -1.83
N ARG A 69 -3.12 -4.68 -0.71
CA ARG A 69 -3.74 -4.23 0.55
C ARG A 69 -3.02 -3.04 1.17
N SER A 70 -1.73 -2.86 0.91
CA SER A 70 -1.00 -1.68 1.42
C SER A 70 -1.45 -0.37 0.79
N GLY A 71 -2.09 -0.42 -0.39
CA GLY A 71 -2.51 0.76 -1.15
C GLY A 71 -1.36 1.48 -1.87
N LEU A 72 -0.11 1.05 -1.69
CA LEU A 72 1.07 1.63 -2.34
C LEU A 72 1.38 1.01 -3.70
N PHE A 73 0.77 -0.14 -4.01
CA PHE A 73 1.01 -0.88 -5.24
C PHE A 73 -0.30 -1.12 -5.98
N ALA A 74 -0.22 -1.09 -7.32
CA ALA A 74 -1.28 -1.50 -8.22
C ALA A 74 -0.83 -2.75 -9.00
N PRO A 75 -1.09 -3.96 -8.48
CA PRO A 75 -0.79 -5.16 -9.24
C PRO A 75 -1.55 -5.20 -10.55
N ILE A 76 -0.81 -5.40 -11.65
CA ILE A 76 -1.35 -5.45 -13.00
C ILE A 76 -2.01 -6.81 -13.23
N ASP A 77 -3.15 -6.79 -13.93
CA ASP A 77 -3.88 -8.01 -14.28
C ASP A 77 -3.03 -8.91 -15.20
N LYS A 78 -2.98 -10.20 -14.87
CA LYS A 78 -2.16 -11.18 -15.59
C LYS A 78 -2.57 -11.34 -17.06
N SER A 79 -3.82 -11.00 -17.41
CA SER A 79 -4.28 -11.01 -18.80
C SER A 79 -3.59 -9.96 -19.68
N ALA A 80 -2.98 -8.93 -19.08
CA ALA A 80 -2.19 -7.93 -19.80
C ALA A 80 -0.76 -8.42 -20.11
N PHE A 81 -0.30 -9.51 -19.51
CA PHE A 81 1.10 -9.94 -19.65
C PHE A 81 1.38 -10.45 -21.08
N ILE A 82 2.25 -9.73 -21.79
CA ILE A 82 2.68 -10.09 -23.15
C ILE A 82 3.68 -11.25 -23.09
N GLU A 83 4.65 -11.16 -22.17
CA GLU A 83 5.62 -12.21 -21.93
C GLU A 83 5.12 -13.24 -20.93
N LYS A 84 5.33 -14.52 -21.26
CA LYS A 84 5.21 -15.63 -20.31
C LYS A 84 6.60 -16.02 -19.83
N ILE A 85 6.91 -15.73 -18.57
CA ILE A 85 8.18 -16.11 -17.95
C ILE A 85 8.24 -17.63 -17.84
N THR A 86 9.29 -18.24 -18.39
CA THR A 86 9.58 -19.69 -18.34
C THR A 86 10.84 -20.02 -17.53
N ASN A 87 11.68 -19.02 -17.26
CA ASN A 87 12.79 -19.11 -16.33
C ASN A 87 12.78 -17.87 -15.43
N PRO A 88 12.43 -18.00 -14.14
CA PRO A 88 12.35 -16.86 -13.22
C PRO A 88 13.70 -16.20 -12.91
N ASP A 89 14.80 -16.92 -13.13
CA ASP A 89 16.17 -16.43 -12.92
C ASP A 89 16.77 -15.73 -14.14
N ALA A 90 16.14 -15.86 -15.31
CA ALA A 90 16.57 -15.17 -16.52
C ALA A 90 16.01 -13.73 -16.56
N ALA A 91 16.77 -12.83 -17.17
CA ALA A 91 16.30 -11.48 -17.42
C ALA A 91 15.07 -11.51 -18.34
N PRO A 92 13.97 -10.84 -17.97
CA PRO A 92 12.76 -10.77 -18.78
C PRO A 92 12.93 -9.84 -19.99
N ARG A 93 12.03 -9.94 -20.97
CA ARG A 93 11.95 -8.98 -22.08
C ARG A 93 11.32 -7.69 -21.57
N PHE A 94 12.14 -6.82 -20.99
CA PHE A 94 11.71 -5.59 -20.32
C PHE A 94 10.74 -4.73 -21.14
N ASP A 95 10.88 -4.68 -22.45
CA ASP A 95 10.01 -3.87 -23.32
C ASP A 95 8.54 -4.35 -23.30
N ASP A 96 8.28 -5.66 -23.18
CA ASP A 96 6.94 -6.21 -23.06
C ASP A 96 6.24 -5.74 -21.76
N TRP A 97 7.02 -5.50 -20.70
CA TRP A 97 6.53 -5.05 -19.39
C TRP A 97 6.36 -3.53 -19.32
N LYS A 98 7.21 -2.76 -20.01
CA LYS A 98 7.07 -1.31 -20.15
C LYS A 98 5.79 -0.93 -20.90
N VAL A 99 5.39 -1.70 -21.91
CA VAL A 99 4.17 -1.45 -22.70
C VAL A 99 2.91 -1.46 -21.84
N ILE A 100 2.87 -2.32 -20.82
CA ILE A 100 1.75 -2.38 -19.86
C ILE A 100 1.96 -1.49 -18.62
N ASN A 101 2.95 -0.58 -18.69
CA ASN A 101 3.33 0.33 -17.63
C ASN A 101 3.72 -0.35 -16.30
N ALA A 102 4.17 -1.60 -16.33
CA ALA A 102 4.73 -2.24 -15.14
C ALA A 102 6.04 -1.53 -14.79
N GLN A 103 6.14 -0.86 -13.64
CA GLN A 103 7.39 -0.23 -13.18
C GLN A 103 8.30 -1.23 -12.47
N ALA A 104 7.69 -2.19 -11.79
CA ALA A 104 8.37 -3.32 -11.17
C ALA A 104 7.78 -4.63 -11.69
N LEU A 105 8.63 -5.66 -11.76
CA LEU A 105 8.23 -7.01 -12.11
C LEU A 105 8.77 -8.00 -11.08
N VAL A 106 7.91 -8.90 -10.62
CA VAL A 106 8.24 -9.99 -9.71
C VAL A 106 8.12 -11.32 -10.45
N THR A 107 9.23 -12.04 -10.51
CA THR A 107 9.30 -13.43 -10.97
C THR A 107 9.71 -14.33 -9.82
N GLY A 108 9.31 -15.58 -9.84
CA GLY A 108 9.72 -16.51 -8.79
C GLY A 108 9.48 -17.97 -9.14
N SER A 109 10.06 -18.84 -8.33
CA SER A 109 9.83 -20.28 -8.39
C SER A 109 9.71 -20.87 -6.99
N VAL A 110 9.04 -22.01 -6.94
CA VAL A 110 8.82 -22.79 -5.73
C VAL A 110 9.14 -24.25 -6.05
N SER A 111 9.95 -24.87 -5.20
CA SER A 111 10.29 -26.28 -5.27
C SER A 111 10.16 -26.94 -3.90
N LYS A 112 9.95 -28.25 -3.90
CA LYS A 112 10.10 -29.08 -2.69
C LYS A 112 11.51 -29.67 -2.68
N GLU A 113 12.19 -29.50 -1.57
CA GLU A 113 13.49 -30.09 -1.30
C GLU A 113 13.35 -31.57 -0.93
N ALA A 114 14.46 -32.32 -1.00
CA ALA A 114 14.48 -33.74 -0.66
C ALA A 114 14.11 -34.03 0.81
N ASP A 115 14.29 -33.06 1.70
CA ASP A 115 13.93 -33.13 3.12
C ASP A 115 12.47 -32.76 3.40
N GLY A 116 11.67 -32.47 2.36
CA GLY A 116 10.27 -32.09 2.47
C GLY A 116 10.03 -30.61 2.76
N ARG A 117 11.07 -29.79 2.92
CA ARG A 117 10.91 -28.33 3.00
C ARG A 117 10.59 -27.74 1.64
N ILE A 118 9.96 -26.59 1.66
CA ILE A 118 9.69 -25.76 0.49
C ILE A 118 10.84 -24.78 0.37
N ARG A 119 11.39 -24.66 -0.84
CA ARG A 119 12.23 -23.55 -1.27
C ARG A 119 11.38 -22.63 -2.15
N ALA A 120 11.20 -21.39 -1.73
CA ALA A 120 10.59 -20.35 -2.56
C ALA A 120 11.63 -19.27 -2.84
N GLN A 121 11.79 -18.91 -4.10
CA GLN A 121 12.71 -17.86 -4.51
C GLN A 121 11.99 -16.84 -5.38
N TYR A 122 12.45 -15.60 -5.30
CA TYR A 122 11.94 -14.52 -6.13
C TYR A 122 13.06 -13.66 -6.71
N ARG A 123 12.73 -12.93 -7.77
CA ARG A 123 13.51 -11.84 -8.33
C ARG A 123 12.58 -10.64 -8.47
N LEU A 124 13.09 -9.48 -8.09
CA LEU A 124 12.45 -8.20 -8.30
C LEU A 124 13.26 -7.45 -9.35
N TRP A 125 12.58 -7.01 -10.40
CA TRP A 125 13.17 -6.31 -11.54
C TRP A 125 12.62 -4.89 -11.62
N ASP A 126 13.51 -3.95 -11.93
CA ASP A 126 13.13 -2.63 -12.44
C ASP A 126 13.00 -2.77 -13.96
N THR A 127 11.79 -2.59 -14.48
CA THR A 127 11.51 -2.78 -15.91
C THR A 127 12.04 -1.63 -16.75
N PHE A 128 12.10 -0.41 -16.21
CA PHE A 128 12.55 0.78 -16.92
C PHE A 128 14.07 0.84 -16.98
N ALA A 129 14.74 0.58 -15.85
CA ALA A 129 16.19 0.51 -15.77
C ALA A 129 16.76 -0.82 -16.32
N GLY A 130 15.92 -1.85 -16.48
CA GLY A 130 16.32 -3.13 -17.06
C GLY A 130 17.29 -3.92 -16.17
N GLN A 131 17.15 -3.82 -14.85
CA GLN A 131 18.08 -4.40 -13.88
C GLN A 131 17.36 -5.14 -12.75
N GLN A 132 18.05 -6.09 -12.14
CA GLN A 132 17.57 -6.77 -10.94
C GLN A 132 17.76 -5.86 -9.71
N MET A 133 16.68 -5.60 -8.97
CA MET A 133 16.70 -4.81 -7.75
C MET A 133 16.98 -5.66 -6.51
N ALA A 134 16.42 -6.87 -6.46
CA ALA A 134 16.56 -7.82 -5.37
C ALA A 134 16.31 -9.25 -5.85
N GLY A 135 16.80 -10.23 -5.09
CA GLY A 135 16.52 -11.63 -5.33
C GLY A 135 16.96 -12.46 -4.15
N GLU A 136 16.03 -13.20 -3.57
CA GLU A 136 16.26 -13.98 -2.35
C GLU A 136 15.62 -15.37 -2.48
N GLN A 137 16.00 -16.25 -1.57
CA GLN A 137 15.42 -17.57 -1.41
C GLN A 137 15.09 -17.80 0.06
N PHE A 138 13.93 -18.42 0.29
CA PHE A 138 13.41 -18.75 1.59
C PHE A 138 13.14 -20.24 1.68
N PHE A 139 13.39 -20.79 2.85
CA PHE A 139 13.09 -22.18 3.17
C PHE A 139 12.05 -22.23 4.28
N ALA A 140 11.02 -23.06 4.10
CA ALA A 140 10.04 -23.28 5.14
C ALA A 140 9.49 -24.70 5.13
N ASN A 141 8.91 -25.09 6.25
CA ASN A 141 8.14 -26.33 6.32
C ASN A 141 6.83 -26.17 5.54
N ASP A 142 6.24 -27.28 5.09
CA ASP A 142 4.99 -27.29 4.32
C ASP A 142 3.82 -26.59 5.04
N ALA A 143 3.81 -26.61 6.38
CA ALA A 143 2.81 -25.90 7.19
C ALA A 143 2.91 -24.36 7.14
N ASN A 144 4.04 -23.80 6.67
CA ASN A 144 4.37 -22.38 6.73
C ASN A 144 4.40 -21.73 5.33
N GLN A 145 3.73 -22.31 4.35
CA GLN A 145 3.64 -21.80 2.98
C GLN A 145 3.17 -20.33 2.91
N ARG A 146 2.08 -20.00 3.63
CA ARG A 146 1.52 -18.65 3.68
C ARG A 146 2.50 -17.65 4.27
N ARG A 147 3.16 -18.03 5.37
CA ARG A 147 4.17 -17.21 6.03
C ARG A 147 5.32 -16.86 5.10
N VAL A 148 5.78 -17.79 4.26
CA VAL A 148 6.81 -17.50 3.24
C VAL A 148 6.33 -16.46 2.24
N ALA A 149 5.08 -16.54 1.79
CA ALA A 149 4.52 -15.54 0.88
C ALA A 149 4.50 -14.14 1.52
N HIS A 150 4.10 -14.04 2.80
CA HIS A 150 4.12 -12.77 3.53
C HIS A 150 5.54 -12.20 3.68
N ILE A 151 6.54 -13.05 3.98
CA ILE A 151 7.96 -12.63 4.06
C ILE A 151 8.46 -12.13 2.69
N ILE A 152 8.07 -12.78 1.59
CA ILE A 152 8.43 -12.33 0.25
C ILE A 152 7.78 -10.96 -0.05
N ALA A 153 6.51 -10.78 0.32
CA ALA A 153 5.83 -9.50 0.18
C ALA A 153 6.50 -8.40 1.03
N ASP A 154 6.92 -8.72 2.25
CA ASP A 154 7.66 -7.80 3.13
C ASP A 154 9.00 -7.38 2.50
N ALA A 155 9.74 -8.32 1.93
CA ALA A 155 11.02 -8.03 1.28
C ALA A 155 10.85 -7.14 0.03
N ILE A 156 9.83 -7.40 -0.79
CA ILE A 156 9.50 -6.56 -1.95
C ILE A 156 9.06 -5.17 -1.50
N TYR A 157 8.19 -5.09 -0.49
CA TYR A 157 7.71 -3.85 0.09
C TYR A 157 8.86 -3.01 0.61
N GLU A 158 9.76 -3.60 1.41
CA GLU A 158 10.92 -2.91 1.97
C GLU A 158 11.88 -2.45 0.88
N ARG A 159 12.11 -3.27 -0.15
CA ARG A 159 12.99 -2.89 -1.25
C ARG A 159 12.48 -1.71 -2.08
N LEU A 160 11.17 -1.59 -2.24
CA LEU A 160 10.53 -0.55 -3.07
C LEU A 160 10.18 0.72 -2.27
N THR A 161 9.87 0.59 -0.98
CA THR A 161 9.43 1.72 -0.14
C THR A 161 10.53 2.23 0.81
N GLY A 162 11.52 1.38 1.14
CA GLY A 162 12.48 1.63 2.21
C GLY A 162 11.93 1.44 3.62
N GLU A 163 10.66 1.05 3.76
CA GLU A 163 10.00 0.82 5.03
C GLU A 163 9.87 -0.67 5.32
N LYS A 164 9.96 -1.05 6.60
CA LYS A 164 9.81 -2.45 6.99
C LYS A 164 8.38 -2.95 6.74
N GLY A 165 8.28 -4.11 6.09
CA GLY A 165 7.00 -4.79 5.86
C GLY A 165 6.33 -5.27 7.16
N TYR A 166 5.01 -5.46 7.10
CA TYR A 166 4.16 -5.88 8.23
C TYR A 166 3.23 -7.06 7.88
N PHE A 167 3.41 -7.72 6.74
CA PHE A 167 2.51 -8.77 6.27
C PHE A 167 2.66 -10.08 7.07
N ASP A 168 3.85 -10.41 7.62
CA ASP A 168 4.04 -11.57 8.54
C ASP A 168 3.58 -11.29 9.98
N THR A 169 2.83 -10.21 10.22
CA THR A 169 2.33 -9.89 11.57
C THR A 169 1.03 -10.64 11.88
N ARG A 170 0.67 -10.68 13.17
CA ARG A 170 -0.54 -11.34 13.67
C ARG A 170 -1.34 -10.41 14.57
N VAL A 171 -2.66 -10.58 14.54
CA VAL A 171 -3.61 -9.80 15.35
C VAL A 171 -4.20 -10.71 16.42
N VAL A 172 -4.12 -10.26 17.67
CA VAL A 172 -4.75 -10.92 18.83
C VAL A 172 -6.04 -10.18 19.17
N PHE A 173 -7.15 -10.91 19.32
CA PHE A 173 -8.47 -10.33 19.56
C PHE A 173 -9.35 -11.23 20.43
N ILE A 174 -10.47 -10.69 20.92
CA ILE A 174 -11.48 -11.47 21.63
C ILE A 174 -12.54 -11.92 20.63
N ASP A 175 -12.66 -13.22 20.44
CA ASP A 175 -13.69 -13.84 19.61
C ASP A 175 -14.91 -14.18 20.49
N GLU A 176 -16.07 -13.62 20.14
CA GLU A 176 -17.32 -13.80 20.86
C GLU A 176 -18.34 -14.57 20.01
N SER A 177 -18.88 -15.65 20.56
CA SER A 177 -19.91 -16.48 19.92
C SER A 177 -21.06 -16.82 20.88
N GLY A 178 -22.14 -17.43 20.38
CA GLY A 178 -23.32 -17.80 21.17
C GLY A 178 -24.35 -16.66 21.30
N ALA A 179 -25.46 -16.90 22.00
CA ALA A 179 -26.57 -15.94 22.15
C ALA A 179 -26.25 -14.79 23.12
N LYS A 180 -27.02 -13.69 23.10
CA LYS A 180 -26.76 -12.47 23.91
C LYS A 180 -26.69 -12.77 25.42
N ASN A 181 -27.47 -13.73 25.89
CA ASN A 181 -27.52 -14.18 27.29
C ASN A 181 -26.57 -15.36 27.61
N ALA A 182 -25.83 -15.86 26.62
CA ALA A 182 -24.93 -17.01 26.75
C ALA A 182 -23.70 -16.83 25.84
N ARG A 183 -23.07 -15.66 25.90
CA ARG A 183 -21.88 -15.35 25.10
C ARG A 183 -20.69 -16.16 25.61
N LYS A 184 -20.03 -16.87 24.70
CA LYS A 184 -18.72 -17.51 24.92
C LYS A 184 -17.66 -16.59 24.36
N LYS A 185 -16.69 -16.20 25.19
CA LYS A 185 -15.55 -15.39 24.79
C LYS A 185 -14.28 -16.22 24.83
N ARG A 186 -13.43 -16.10 23.83
CA ARG A 186 -12.08 -16.67 23.84
C ARG A 186 -11.07 -15.65 23.33
N LEU A 187 -9.83 -15.78 23.78
CA LEU A 187 -8.70 -15.09 23.16
C LEU A 187 -8.35 -15.85 21.89
N ALA A 188 -8.37 -15.16 20.75
CA ALA A 188 -8.05 -15.72 19.44
C ALA A 188 -6.89 -14.96 18.79
N ILE A 189 -6.20 -15.61 17.86
CA ILE A 189 -5.14 -15.01 17.04
C ILE A 189 -5.38 -15.32 15.57
N MET A 190 -5.07 -14.36 14.70
CA MET A 190 -5.12 -14.50 13.25
C MET A 190 -3.94 -13.80 12.59
N ASP A 191 -3.66 -14.13 11.32
CA ASP A 191 -2.70 -13.39 10.51
C ASP A 191 -3.25 -11.99 10.20
N GLN A 192 -2.38 -11.04 9.86
CA GLN A 192 -2.78 -9.66 9.55
C GLN A 192 -3.86 -9.57 8.47
N ASP A 193 -3.89 -10.54 7.56
CA ASP A 193 -4.88 -10.62 6.48
C ASP A 193 -6.17 -11.38 6.83
N GLY A 194 -6.34 -11.76 8.10
CA GLY A 194 -7.53 -12.43 8.63
C GLY A 194 -7.54 -13.96 8.44
N ALA A 195 -6.48 -14.54 7.85
CA ALA A 195 -6.36 -15.98 7.75
C ALA A 195 -5.94 -16.63 9.09
N ASN A 196 -6.00 -17.97 9.15
CA ASN A 196 -5.46 -18.77 10.25
C ASN A 196 -6.02 -18.44 11.65
N VAL A 197 -7.29 -18.03 11.72
CA VAL A 197 -7.99 -17.77 12.99
C VAL A 197 -8.01 -19.03 13.86
N ARG A 198 -7.53 -18.92 15.10
CA ARG A 198 -7.59 -20.00 16.10
C ARG A 198 -7.77 -19.50 17.52
#